data_AF-A0A2G6DEQ6-F1
#
_entry.id   AF-A0A2G6DEQ6-F1
#
_cell.length_a   1.000
_cell.length_b   1.000
_cell.length_c   1.000
_cell.angle_alpha   90.00
_cell.angle_beta   90.00
_cell.angle_gamma   90.00
#
_symmetry.space_group_name_H-M   'P 1'
#
loop_
_entity.id
_entity.type
_entity.pdbx_description
1 polymer ?
#
loop_
_entity_poly.entity_id
_entity_poly.type
_entity_poly.pdbx_seq_one_letter_code
_entity_poly.pdbx_strand_id
1 'polypeptide(L)' 'MKKIVSKKFILEEGCLSFGVAQNSENPFKFDVYEEFKDKVSFEHHQERVKASKWGKITQNATRYYNIFK' A
#
# COMPACT_ATOMS: atom_id res chain seq x y z
N MET A 1 6.40 10.92 9.57
CA MET A 1 5.66 10.67 8.32
C MET A 1 4.66 11.79 8.10
N LYS A 2 4.87 12.65 7.11
CA LYS A 2 3.92 13.73 6.79
C LYS A 2 2.76 13.10 6.00
N LYS A 3 1.58 13.00 6.62
CA LYS A 3 0.32 12.60 5.96
C LYS A 3 -0.03 13.68 4.93
N ILE A 4 0.36 13.50 3.67
CA ILE A 4 -0.15 14.32 2.57
C ILE A 4 -1.52 13.75 2.21
N VAL A 5 -2.58 14.24 2.86
CA VAL A 5 -3.97 13.88 2.55
C VAL A 5 -4.68 15.11 1.99
N SER A 6 -4.31 15.50 0.78
CA SER A 6 -5.05 16.53 0.01
C SER A 6 -5.73 15.94 -1.24
N LYS A 7 -5.94 14.62 -1.27
CA LYS A 7 -6.65 13.93 -2.34
C LYS A 7 -7.60 12.89 -1.74
N LYS A 8 -8.87 12.95 -2.13
CA LYS A 8 -9.89 11.97 -1.72
C LYS A 8 -9.60 10.66 -2.45
N PHE A 9 -9.02 9.70 -1.75
CA PHE A 9 -8.86 8.34 -2.25
C PHE A 9 -10.14 7.54 -1.92
N ILE A 10 -10.64 6.80 -2.90
CA ILE A 10 -11.62 5.75 -2.63
C ILE A 10 -10.81 4.57 -2.10
N LEU A 11 -10.97 4.28 -0.82
CA LEU A 11 -10.33 3.12 -0.19
C LEU A 11 -11.13 1.86 -0.54
N GLU A 12 -10.41 0.75 -0.67
CA GLU A 12 -11.03 -0.57 -0.74
C GLU A 12 -11.76 -0.88 0.56
N GLU A 13 -12.76 -1.75 0.49
CA GLU A 13 -13.45 -2.21 1.69
C GLU A 13 -12.45 -2.83 2.67
N GLY A 14 -12.49 -2.36 3.92
CA GLY A 14 -11.57 -2.78 4.97
C GLY A 14 -10.16 -2.19 4.90
N CYS A 15 -9.81 -1.35 3.91
CA CYS A 15 -8.59 -0.54 3.94
C CYS A 15 -8.78 0.66 4.87
N LEU A 16 -7.99 0.73 5.95
CA LEU A 16 -8.07 1.78 6.97
C LEU A 16 -7.20 2.99 6.63
N SER A 17 -6.03 2.73 6.04
CA SER A 17 -5.05 3.76 5.71
C SER A 17 -4.25 3.32 4.48
N PHE A 18 -4.00 4.27 3.59
CA PHE A 18 -3.13 4.09 2.44
C PHE A 18 -2.31 5.37 2.27
N GLY A 19 -0.98 5.22 2.20
CA GLY A 19 -0.07 6.35 2.07
C GLY A 19 1.12 6.02 1.20
N VAL A 20 1.49 6.96 0.35
CA VAL A 20 2.74 6.92 -0.42
C VAL A 20 3.55 8.16 -0.07
N ALA A 21 4.78 7.95 0.37
CA ALA A 21 5.72 9.02 0.66
C ALA A 21 6.96 8.86 -0.21
N GLN A 22 7.32 9.90 -0.96
CA GLN A 22 8.62 9.94 -1.63
C GLN A 22 9.71 10.10 -0.56
N ASN A 23 10.76 9.31 -0.66
CA ASN A 23 11.88 9.38 0.27
C ASN A 23 12.63 10.71 0.07
N SER A 24 13.02 11.36 1.17
CA SER A 24 13.65 12.67 1.15
C SER A 24 15.11 12.65 0.68
N GLU A 25 15.80 11.52 0.85
CA GLU A 25 17.22 11.36 0.49
C GLU A 25 17.39 10.74 -0.89
N ASN A 26 16.50 9.82 -1.26
CA ASN A 26 16.46 9.20 -2.58
C ASN A 26 15.12 9.50 -3.27
N PRO A 27 15.05 10.48 -4.19
CA PRO A 27 13.82 10.86 -4.87
C PRO A 27 13.24 9.75 -5.77
N PHE A 28 14.01 8.68 -6.06
CA PHE A 28 13.54 7.54 -6.83
C PHE A 28 12.98 6.41 -5.95
N LYS A 29 13.00 6.57 -4.62
CA LYS A 29 12.41 5.63 -3.67
C LYS A 29 11.07 6.18 -3.15
N PHE A 30 10.05 5.32 -3.17
CA PHE A 30 8.73 5.61 -2.62
C PHE A 30 8.41 4.57 -1.55
N ASP A 31 8.12 5.04 -0.33
CA ASP A 31 7.67 4.22 0.78
C ASP A 31 6.14 4.14 0.74
N VAL A 32 5.61 2.92 0.74
CA VAL A 32 4.16 2.65 0.70
C VAL A 32 3.74 2.06 2.04
N TYR A 33 2.70 2.64 2.64
CA TYR A 33 2.13 2.22 3.92
C TYR A 33 0.65 1.90 3.76
N GLU A 34 0.24 0.74 4.26
CA GLU A 34 -1.12 0.23 4.10
C GLU A 34 -1.56 -0.46 5.40
N GLU A 35 -2.77 -0.15 5.87
CA GLU A 35 -3.40 -0.81 7.01
C GLU A 35 -4.77 -1.35 6.61
N PHE A 36 -5.08 -2.55 7.07
CA PHE A 36 -6.35 -3.22 6.80
C PHE A 36 -7.01 -3.65 8.11
N LYS A 37 -8.34 -3.63 8.11
CA LYS A 37 -9.19 -4.01 9.25
C LYS A 37 -8.96 -5.46 9.66
N ASP A 38 -8.82 -6.33 8.67
CA ASP A 38 -8.67 -7.77 8.87
C ASP A 38 -7.87 -8.40 7.72
N LYS A 39 -7.53 -9.68 7.93
CA LYS A 39 -6.76 -10.47 6.98
C LYS A 39 -7.48 -10.66 5.64
N VAL A 40 -8.82 -10.79 5.66
CA VAL A 40 -9.63 -10.98 4.43
C VAL A 40 -9.52 -9.75 3.52
N SER A 41 -9.64 -8.56 4.11
CA SER A 41 -9.49 -7.28 3.41
C SER A 41 -8.09 -7.14 2.81
N PHE A 42 -7.06 -7.54 3.56
CA PHE A 42 -5.68 -7.55 3.07
C PHE A 42 -5.48 -8.53 1.91
N GLU A 43 -6.02 -9.75 1.98
CA GLU A 43 -5.89 -10.76 0.93
C GLU A 43 -6.57 -10.33 -0.37
N HIS A 44 -7.79 -9.80 -0.31
CA HIS A 44 -8.49 -9.23 -1.48
C HIS A 44 -7.67 -8.11 -2.13
N HIS A 45 -7.08 -7.22 -1.31
CA HIS A 45 -6.19 -6.19 -1.82
C HIS A 45 -4.96 -6.78 -2.52
N GLN A 46 -4.32 -7.80 -1.93
CA GLN A 46 -3.15 -8.46 -2.53
C GLN A 46 -3.48 -9.10 -3.89
N GLU A 47 -4.64 -9.76 -4.03
CA GLU A 47 -5.10 -10.34 -5.29
C GLU A 47 -5.28 -9.27 -6.38
N ARG A 48 -5.99 -8.19 -6.04
CA ARG A 48 -6.20 -7.06 -6.95
C ARG A 48 -4.87 -6.41 -7.36
N VAL A 49 -3.94 -6.21 -6.41
CA VAL A 49 -2.61 -5.66 -6.70
C VAL A 49 -1.83 -6.57 -7.64
N LYS A 50 -1.80 -7.88 -7.41
CA LYS A 50 -1.11 -8.85 -8.28
C LYS A 50 -1.63 -8.82 -9.72
N ALA A 51 -2.93 -8.63 -9.90
CA ALA A 51 -3.54 -8.53 -11.24
C ALA A 51 -3.23 -7.19 -11.95
N SER A 52 -2.87 -6.15 -11.18
CA SER A 52 -2.66 -4.80 -11.71
C SER A 52 -1.33 -4.63 -12.44
N LYS A 53 -1.25 -3.61 -13.31
CA LYS A 53 0.02 -3.17 -13.93
C LYS A 53 1.06 -2.82 -12.86
N TRP A 54 0.64 -2.20 -11.76
CA TRP A 54 1.51 -1.85 -10.64
C TRP A 54 2.15 -3.08 -10.00
N GLY A 55 1.35 -4.11 -9.70
CA GLY A 55 1.86 -5.37 -9.15
C GLY A 55 2.87 -6.04 -10.07
N LYS A 56 2.62 -6.03 -11.38
CA LYS A 56 3.55 -6.58 -12.38
C LYS A 56 4.89 -5.83 -12.42
N ILE A 57 4.87 -4.51 -12.50
CA ILE A 57 6.13 -3.73 -12.60
C ILE A 57 6.90 -3.67 -11.28
N THR A 58 6.22 -3.83 -10.14
CA THR A 58 6.82 -3.79 -8.79
C THR A 58 7.01 -5.17 -8.17
N GLN A 59 6.98 -6.24 -8.96
CA GLN A 59 7.09 -7.61 -8.46
C GLN A 59 8.39 -7.88 -7.67
N ASN A 60 9.46 -7.14 -7.97
CA ASN A 60 10.77 -7.28 -7.33
C ASN A 60 10.96 -6.29 -6.16
N ALA A 61 9.94 -5.52 -5.79
CA ALA A 61 10.00 -4.63 -4.65
C ALA A 61 10.01 -5.43 -3.34
N THR A 62 10.89 -5.07 -2.41
CA THR A 62 10.90 -5.67 -1.08
C THR A 62 9.66 -5.26 -0.30
N ARG A 63 8.99 -6.23 0.34
CA ARG A 63 7.76 -6.01 1.11
C ARG A 63 7.90 -6.63 2.50
N TYR A 64 7.36 -5.95 3.49
CA TYR A 64 7.34 -6.38 4.88
C TYR A 64 5.91 -6.29 5.39
N TYR A 65 5.39 -7.37 5.98
CA TYR A 65 4.01 -7.44 6.47
C TYR A 65 4.02 -7.86 7.94
N ASN A 66 3.23 -7.16 8.75
CA ASN A 66 2.90 -7.57 10.11
C ASN A 66 1.42 -7.99 10.10
N ILE A 67 1.16 -9.30 10.18
CA ILE A 67 -0.20 -9.86 10.18
C ILE A 67 -0.48 -10.41 11.57
N PHE A 68 -1.44 -9.81 12.26
CA PHE A 68 -1.92 -10.26 13.57
C PHE A 68 -3.12 -11.21 13.40
N LYS A 69 -3.31 -12.12 14.37
CA LYS A 69 -4.48 -13.01 14.41
C LYS A 69 -5.65 -12.32 15.08
#